data_AF-A0A924LFT1-F1
#
_entry.id   AF-A0A924LFT1-F1
#
_cell.length_a   1.000
_cell.length_b   1.000
_cell.length_c   1.000
_cell.angle_alpha   90.00
_cell.angle_beta   90.00
_cell.angle_gamma   90.00
#
_symmetry.space_group_name_H-M   'P 1'
#
loop_
_entity.id
_entity.type
_entity.pdbx_description
1 polymer ?
#
loop_
_entity_poly.entity_id
_entity_poly.type
_entity_poly.pdbx_seq_one_letter_code
_entity_poly.pdbx_strand_id
1 'polypeptide(L)'
;IYARPELFTDLAGVIPSLGVPVVVDHMGATDGKLAASRPGFDALLKLLADGHVWVKLSGANRVSRQSAGFDDAIPVIQALAAANSAQCVWGTDWPHIGPHVAGAPQPVVYMPHDNLDLLAVLRQALPDAAMLRAILVDNPAQLYGF
;
A
#
# COMPACT_ATOMS: atom_id res chain seq x y z
N ILE A 1 -8.89 4.05 -2.81
CA ILE A 1 -9.64 3.94 -1.54
C ILE A 1 -8.62 3.77 -0.45
N TYR A 2 -8.76 4.57 0.60
CA TYR A 2 -7.99 4.38 1.83
C TYR A 2 -8.92 3.76 2.86
N ALA A 3 -8.59 2.57 3.34
CA ALA A 3 -9.38 1.82 4.31
C ALA A 3 -8.43 1.08 5.26
N ARG A 4 -8.84 0.93 6.51
CA ARG A 4 -8.12 0.10 7.49
C ARG A 4 -8.37 -1.38 7.20
N PRO A 5 -7.46 -2.28 7.62
CA PRO A 5 -7.55 -3.70 7.29
C PRO A 5 -8.90 -4.33 7.63
N GLU A 6 -9.50 -3.95 8.77
CA GLU A 6 -10.73 -4.56 9.28
C GLU A 6 -11.93 -4.40 8.34
N LEU A 7 -11.90 -3.42 7.44
CA LEU A 7 -13.00 -3.15 6.51
C LEU A 7 -12.95 -4.06 5.27
N PHE A 8 -11.82 -4.71 4.96
CA PHE A 8 -11.70 -5.47 3.71
C PHE A 8 -12.55 -6.74 3.68
N THR A 9 -12.89 -7.33 4.83
CA THR A 9 -13.84 -8.44 4.90
C THR A 9 -15.21 -8.03 4.35
N ASP A 10 -15.70 -6.85 4.74
CA ASP A 10 -16.99 -6.32 4.28
C ASP A 10 -16.88 -5.82 2.82
N LEU A 11 -15.79 -5.12 2.50
CA LEU A 11 -15.55 -4.60 1.14
C LEU A 11 -15.40 -5.73 0.11
N ALA A 12 -14.94 -6.92 0.52
CA ALA A 12 -14.82 -8.07 -0.38
C ALA A 12 -16.17 -8.52 -0.96
N GLY A 13 -17.28 -8.25 -0.28
CA GLY A 13 -18.63 -8.51 -0.80
C GLY A 13 -19.11 -7.49 -1.84
N VAL A 14 -18.46 -6.34 -1.95
CA VAL A 14 -18.92 -5.22 -2.79
C VAL A 14 -17.97 -4.96 -3.96
N ILE A 15 -16.66 -4.93 -3.71
CA ILE A 15 -15.64 -4.54 -4.69
C ILE A 15 -15.77 -5.26 -6.05
N PRO A 16 -15.94 -6.60 -6.10
CA PRO A 16 -16.06 -7.31 -7.37
C PRO A 16 -17.24 -6.85 -8.23
N SER A 17 -18.28 -6.28 -7.62
CA SER A 17 -19.50 -5.81 -8.30
C SER A 17 -19.42 -4.39 -8.85
N LEU A 18 -18.38 -3.60 -8.52
CA LEU A 18 -18.33 -2.18 -8.84
C LEU A 18 -18.10 -1.88 -10.34
N GLY A 19 -17.58 -2.85 -11.10
CA GLY A 19 -17.36 -2.72 -12.55
C GLY A 19 -16.30 -1.69 -12.95
N VAL A 20 -15.53 -1.16 -12.00
CA VAL A 20 -14.44 -0.19 -12.23
C VAL A 20 -13.17 -0.62 -11.52
N PRO A 21 -11.98 -0.21 -11.99
CA PRO A 21 -10.74 -0.43 -11.28
C PRO A 21 -10.77 0.22 -9.88
N VAL A 22 -10.48 -0.58 -8.85
CA VAL A 22 -10.33 -0.10 -7.47
C VAL A 22 -8.86 -0.12 -7.12
N VAL A 23 -8.33 1.01 -6.68
CA VAL A 23 -6.95 1.12 -6.17
C VAL A 23 -7.01 1.24 -4.66
N VAL A 24 -6.36 0.35 -3.92
CA VAL A 24 -6.21 0.40 -2.46
C VAL A 24 -4.94 1.17 -2.12
N ASP A 25 -5.11 2.22 -1.34
CA ASP A 25 -4.03 3.12 -0.94
C ASP A 25 -3.24 2.55 0.24
N HIS A 26 -1.93 2.84 0.24
CA HIS A 26 -0.99 2.63 1.34
C HIS A 26 -1.07 1.25 2.01
N MET A 27 -0.99 0.19 1.19
CA MET A 27 -1.00 -1.21 1.65
C MET A 27 -2.21 -1.59 2.51
N GLY A 28 -3.35 -0.91 2.31
CA GLY A 28 -4.57 -1.10 3.09
C GLY A 28 -4.44 -0.66 4.55
N ALA A 29 -3.52 0.28 4.83
CA ALA A 29 -3.15 0.72 6.17
C ALA A 29 -2.79 -0.45 7.12
N THR A 30 -2.22 -1.52 6.56
CA THR A 30 -1.81 -2.71 7.31
C THR A 30 -0.57 -2.42 8.14
N ASP A 31 -0.71 -2.43 9.45
CA ASP A 31 0.41 -2.24 10.39
C ASP A 31 1.54 -3.25 10.11
N GLY A 32 2.76 -2.73 9.94
CA GLY A 32 3.94 -3.50 9.57
C GLY A 32 4.26 -4.66 10.51
N LYS A 33 3.98 -4.51 11.82
CA LYS A 33 4.17 -5.60 12.79
C LYS A 33 3.05 -6.64 12.80
N LEU A 34 1.91 -6.35 12.16
CA LEU A 34 0.69 -7.16 12.23
C LEU A 34 0.32 -7.84 10.90
N ALA A 35 1.19 -7.75 9.89
CA ALA A 35 1.02 -8.40 8.59
C ALA A 35 0.78 -9.93 8.69
N ALA A 36 1.18 -10.56 9.81
CA ALA A 36 1.21 -11.99 9.95
C ALA A 36 -0.10 -12.68 10.42
N SER A 37 -1.17 -11.96 10.81
CA SER A 37 -2.42 -12.63 11.21
C SER A 37 -3.61 -11.68 11.44
N ARG A 38 -4.30 -11.22 10.38
CA ARG A 38 -5.62 -10.57 10.55
C ARG A 38 -6.55 -10.88 9.36
N PRO A 39 -7.81 -11.29 9.61
CA PRO A 39 -8.79 -11.62 8.56
C PRO A 39 -8.96 -10.54 7.48
N GLY A 40 -8.84 -9.26 7.87
CA GLY A 40 -8.94 -8.14 6.94
C GLY A 40 -7.78 -8.02 5.95
N PHE A 41 -6.55 -8.28 6.39
CA PHE A 41 -5.41 -8.27 5.47
C PHE A 41 -5.47 -9.48 4.51
N ASP A 42 -5.89 -10.65 5.02
CA ASP A 42 -6.11 -11.83 4.18
C ASP A 42 -7.19 -11.59 3.12
N ALA A 43 -8.27 -10.87 3.47
CA ALA A 43 -9.29 -10.46 2.51
C ALA A 43 -8.73 -9.52 1.43
N LEU A 44 -7.86 -8.57 1.80
CA LEU A 44 -7.16 -7.71 0.83
C LEU A 44 -6.23 -8.53 -0.08
N LEU A 45 -5.43 -9.44 0.48
CA LEU A 45 -4.55 -10.32 -0.30
C LEU A 45 -5.36 -11.16 -1.30
N LYS A 46 -6.51 -11.69 -0.88
CA LYS A 46 -7.41 -12.42 -1.76
C LYS A 46 -7.98 -11.55 -2.88
N LEU A 47 -8.48 -10.35 -2.56
CA LEU A 47 -8.98 -9.41 -3.57
C LEU A 47 -7.91 -9.06 -4.61
N LEU A 48 -6.66 -8.87 -4.16
CA LEU A 48 -5.53 -8.59 -5.03
C LEU A 48 -5.14 -9.80 -5.90
N ALA A 49 -5.06 -10.99 -5.29
CA ALA A 49 -4.75 -12.23 -6.00
C ALA A 49 -5.81 -12.58 -7.06
N ASP A 50 -7.09 -12.34 -6.77
CA ASP A 50 -8.22 -12.57 -7.69
C ASP A 50 -8.32 -11.48 -8.79
N GLY A 51 -7.46 -10.46 -8.76
CA GLY A 51 -7.41 -9.42 -9.79
C GLY A 51 -8.44 -8.29 -9.60
N HIS A 52 -9.13 -8.25 -8.46
CA HIS A 52 -10.22 -7.31 -8.20
C HIS A 52 -9.76 -5.92 -7.76
N VAL A 53 -8.52 -5.79 -7.26
CA VAL A 53 -7.98 -4.52 -6.79
C VAL A 53 -6.53 -4.32 -7.21
N TRP A 54 -6.18 -3.07 -7.47
CA TRP A 54 -4.80 -2.61 -7.48
C TRP A 54 -4.38 -2.22 -6.06
N VAL A 55 -3.10 -2.32 -5.73
CA VAL A 55 -2.58 -1.87 -4.43
C VAL A 55 -1.38 -0.94 -4.61
N LYS A 56 -1.38 0.19 -3.90
CA LYS A 56 -0.21 1.04 -3.79
C LYS A 56 0.70 0.55 -2.67
N LEU A 57 1.93 0.16 -3.00
CA LEU A 57 3.02 -0.16 -2.07
C LEU A 57 3.66 1.11 -1.48
N SER A 58 2.85 2.12 -1.20
CA SER A 58 3.24 3.45 -0.74
C SER A 58 2.96 3.63 0.76
N GLY A 59 3.42 4.71 1.36
CA GLY A 59 3.08 5.03 2.75
C GLY A 59 3.73 4.09 3.77
N ALA A 60 4.95 3.59 3.52
CA ALA A 60 5.71 2.82 4.50
C ALA A 60 5.85 3.57 5.84
N ASN A 61 6.03 4.89 5.79
CA ASN A 61 6.01 5.79 6.94
C ASN A 61 4.67 5.87 7.69
N ARG A 62 3.55 5.46 7.07
CA ARG A 62 2.22 5.41 7.71
C ARG A 62 1.95 4.08 8.41
N VAL A 63 2.45 2.98 7.84
CA VAL A 63 2.17 1.63 8.34
C VAL A 63 3.26 1.11 9.27
N SER A 64 4.45 1.69 9.19
CA SER A 64 5.57 1.39 10.07
C SER A 64 5.36 1.98 11.47
N ARG A 65 5.88 1.29 12.48
CA ARG A 65 6.02 1.83 13.84
C ARG A 65 7.40 2.44 14.09
N GLN A 66 8.28 2.40 13.09
CA GLN A 66 9.63 2.94 13.15
C GLN A 66 9.64 4.36 12.58
N SER A 67 10.46 5.23 13.17
CA SER A 67 10.59 6.63 12.72
C SER A 67 11.45 6.80 11.48
N ALA A 68 12.27 5.80 11.15
CA ALA A 68 13.13 5.73 9.97
C ALA A 68 13.36 4.27 9.60
N GLY A 69 13.87 4.01 8.39
CA GLY A 69 14.15 2.66 7.89
C GLY A 69 12.89 1.87 7.53
N PHE A 70 11.81 1.95 8.30
CA PHE A 70 10.51 1.33 8.02
C PHE A 70 10.59 -0.19 7.70
N ASP A 71 11.56 -0.90 8.29
CA ASP A 71 11.83 -2.31 7.99
C ASP A 71 10.63 -3.21 8.30
N ASP A 72 9.79 -2.81 9.25
CA ASP A 72 8.56 -3.52 9.58
C ASP A 72 7.48 -3.42 8.49
N ALA A 73 7.61 -2.55 7.50
CA ALA A 73 6.73 -2.55 6.32
C ALA A 73 7.11 -3.63 5.27
N ILE A 74 8.34 -4.17 5.32
CA ILE A 74 8.85 -5.13 4.34
C ILE A 74 7.97 -6.38 4.21
N PRO A 75 7.56 -7.05 5.30
CA PRO A 75 6.70 -8.24 5.20
C PRO A 75 5.35 -7.95 4.52
N VAL A 76 4.79 -6.76 4.73
CA VAL A 76 3.53 -6.34 4.09
C VAL A 76 3.74 -6.18 2.58
N ILE A 77 4.80 -5.48 2.18
CA ILE A 77 5.17 -5.27 0.77
C ILE A 77 5.36 -6.62 0.08
N GLN A 78 6.11 -7.54 0.71
CA GLN A 78 6.38 -8.86 0.16
C GLN A 78 5.11 -9.70 0.02
N ALA A 79 4.21 -9.70 1.01
CA ALA A 79 2.96 -10.43 0.94
C ALA A 79 2.05 -9.93 -0.20
N LEU A 80 1.94 -8.60 -0.38
CA LEU A 80 1.15 -8.01 -1.46
C LEU A 80 1.75 -8.31 -2.84
N ALA A 81 3.07 -8.16 -3.00
CA ALA A 81 3.76 -8.47 -4.25
C ALA A 81 3.67 -9.96 -4.60
N ALA A 82 3.73 -10.85 -3.59
CA ALA A 82 3.54 -12.28 -3.77
C ALA A 82 2.10 -12.64 -4.17
N ALA A 83 1.10 -11.91 -3.66
CA ALA A 83 -0.30 -12.11 -4.04
C ALA A 83 -0.56 -11.74 -5.50
N ASN A 84 -0.13 -10.54 -5.94
CA ASN A 84 -0.19 -10.14 -7.35
C ASN A 84 0.66 -8.88 -7.63
N SER A 85 1.94 -9.07 -7.98
CA SER A 85 2.82 -7.95 -8.33
C SER A 85 2.39 -7.18 -9.58
N ALA A 86 1.64 -7.79 -10.51
CA ALA A 86 1.18 -7.11 -11.74
C ALA A 86 0.08 -6.06 -11.46
N GLN A 87 -0.58 -6.12 -10.31
CA GLN A 87 -1.55 -5.11 -9.86
C GLN A 87 -1.02 -4.23 -8.72
N CYS A 88 0.30 -4.22 -8.52
CA CYS A 88 0.96 -3.34 -7.56
C CYS A 88 1.55 -2.10 -8.25
N VAL A 89 1.39 -0.93 -7.63
CA VAL A 89 2.05 0.32 -8.05
C VAL A 89 2.73 0.97 -6.85
N TRP A 90 3.57 1.98 -7.08
CA TRP A 90 4.24 2.69 -5.99
C TRP A 90 4.13 4.22 -6.14
N GLY A 91 4.22 4.92 -5.02
CA GLY A 91 4.29 6.38 -4.95
C GLY A 91 4.85 6.83 -3.60
N THR A 92 5.39 8.05 -3.56
CA THR A 92 6.03 8.58 -2.35
C THR A 92 5.06 8.89 -1.22
N ASP A 93 3.81 9.23 -1.54
CA ASP A 93 2.86 9.82 -0.59
C ASP A 93 3.30 11.21 -0.06
N TRP A 94 4.07 11.95 -0.87
CA TRP A 94 4.37 13.37 -0.62
C TRP A 94 3.05 14.18 -0.53
N PRO A 95 2.92 15.17 0.38
CA PRO A 95 3.96 15.84 1.18
C PRO A 95 4.18 15.26 2.58
N HIS A 96 3.93 13.96 2.79
CA HIS A 96 4.19 13.30 4.08
C HIS A 96 3.45 13.95 5.25
N ILE A 97 2.14 14.11 5.13
CA ILE A 97 1.32 14.71 6.20
C ILE A 97 1.09 13.74 7.36
N GLY A 98 1.16 14.28 8.57
CA GLY A 98 0.83 13.58 9.82
C GLY A 98 -0.63 13.12 9.87
N PRO A 99 -0.99 12.29 10.86
CA PRO A 99 -2.34 11.72 10.96
C PRO A 99 -3.41 12.82 11.10
N HIS A 100 -4.48 12.68 10.31
CA HIS A 100 -5.66 13.52 10.41
C HIS A 100 -6.67 12.91 11.40
N VAL A 101 -7.14 13.72 12.34
CA VAL A 101 -8.29 13.38 13.19
C VAL A 101 -9.54 14.00 12.57
N ALA A 102 -10.49 13.16 12.16
CA ALA A 102 -11.75 13.63 11.59
C ALA A 102 -12.50 14.54 12.58
N GLY A 103 -12.96 15.69 12.12
CA GLY A 103 -13.75 16.64 12.91
C GLY A 103 -12.95 17.61 13.78
N ALA A 104 -11.62 17.57 13.77
CA ALA A 104 -10.78 18.53 14.49
C ALA A 104 -10.09 19.49 13.50
N PRO A 105 -10.22 20.82 13.65
CA PRO A 105 -9.37 21.76 12.93
C PRO A 105 -7.94 21.62 13.49
N GLN A 106 -7.11 20.89 12.77
CA GLN A 106 -5.70 20.72 13.10
C GLN A 106 -4.86 21.30 11.97
N PRO A 107 -3.80 22.08 12.27
CA PRO A 107 -2.85 22.49 11.25
C PRO A 107 -2.23 21.23 10.60
N VAL A 108 -2.04 21.28 9.28
CA VAL A 108 -1.33 20.22 8.55
C VAL A 108 0.11 20.19 9.06
N VAL A 109 0.50 19.06 9.65
CA VAL A 109 1.88 18.80 10.05
C VAL A 109 2.58 18.03 8.94
N TYR A 110 3.65 18.60 8.39
CA TYR A 110 4.50 17.91 7.42
C TYR A 110 5.60 17.14 8.16
N MET A 111 5.69 15.85 7.88
CA MET A 111 6.67 14.96 8.48
C MET A 111 7.95 14.97 7.63
N PRO A 112 9.15 15.04 8.25
CA PRO A 112 10.41 15.16 7.52
C PRO A 112 10.90 13.79 7.02
N HIS A 113 10.11 13.11 6.20
CA HIS A 113 10.51 11.84 5.59
C HIS A 113 11.21 12.07 4.25
N ASP A 114 12.33 11.39 4.03
CA ASP A 114 13.00 11.39 2.73
C ASP A 114 12.31 10.38 1.79
N ASN A 115 12.04 10.80 0.56
CA ASN A 115 11.51 9.92 -0.48
C ASN A 115 12.50 8.79 -0.83
N LEU A 116 13.80 9.03 -0.67
CA LEU A 116 14.84 8.03 -0.90
C LEU A 116 14.76 6.88 0.12
N ASP A 117 14.43 7.17 1.37
CA ASP A 117 14.23 6.13 2.40
C ASP A 117 13.03 5.25 2.05
N LEU A 118 11.92 5.84 1.62
CA LEU A 118 10.72 5.10 1.19
C LEU A 118 11.01 4.21 -0.03
N LEU A 119 11.80 4.69 -0.98
CA LEU A 119 12.22 3.91 -2.14
C LEU A 119 13.22 2.81 -1.75
N ALA A 120 14.10 3.06 -0.77
CA ALA A 120 15.05 2.07 -0.28
C ALA A 120 14.34 0.87 0.33
N VAL A 121 13.27 1.09 1.10
CA VAL A 121 12.46 0.01 1.69
C VAL A 121 11.77 -0.83 0.63
N LEU A 122 11.22 -0.21 -0.42
CA LEU A 122 10.66 -0.95 -1.55
C LEU A 122 11.72 -1.86 -2.21
N ARG A 123 12.92 -1.32 -2.46
CA ARG A 123 14.04 -2.08 -3.07
C ARG A 123 14.54 -3.21 -2.19
N GLN A 124 14.58 -2.98 -0.88
CA GLN A 124 14.96 -4.00 0.10
C GLN A 124 13.91 -5.12 0.16
N ALA A 125 12.63 -4.78 0.09
CA ALA A 125 11.54 -5.76 0.09
C ALA A 125 11.51 -6.58 -1.21
N LEU A 126 11.76 -5.94 -2.36
CA LEU A 126 11.65 -6.51 -3.71
C LEU A 126 12.96 -6.34 -4.48
N PRO A 127 13.97 -7.21 -4.28
CA PRO A 127 15.29 -7.06 -4.91
C PRO A 127 15.32 -7.38 -6.41
N ASP A 128 14.24 -7.95 -6.96
CA ASP A 128 14.13 -8.26 -8.39
C ASP A 128 13.92 -6.97 -9.20
N ALA A 129 14.88 -6.68 -10.09
CA ALA A 129 14.89 -5.47 -10.90
C ALA A 129 13.74 -5.42 -11.93
N ALA A 130 13.32 -6.56 -12.48
CA ALA A 130 12.20 -6.62 -13.42
C ALA A 130 10.87 -6.38 -12.70
N MET A 131 10.69 -6.95 -11.51
CA MET A 131 9.52 -6.69 -10.67
C MET A 131 9.45 -5.22 -10.23
N LEU A 132 10.57 -4.63 -9.79
CA LEU A 132 10.63 -3.20 -9.45
C LEU A 132 10.28 -2.33 -10.65
N ARG A 133 10.81 -2.65 -11.83
CA ARG A 133 10.47 -1.93 -13.06
C ARG A 133 8.97 -2.02 -13.34
N ALA A 134 8.37 -3.20 -13.25
CA ALA A 134 6.94 -3.37 -13.47
C ALA A 134 6.13 -2.47 -12.52
N ILE A 135 6.41 -2.50 -11.22
CA ILE A 135 5.71 -1.72 -10.21
C ILE A 135 5.89 -0.20 -10.38
N LEU A 136 7.07 0.25 -10.81
CA LEU A 136 7.41 1.67 -10.93
C LEU A 136 7.08 2.27 -12.30
N VAL A 137 6.91 1.45 -13.34
CA VAL A 137 6.80 1.91 -14.73
C VAL A 137 5.64 1.24 -15.46
N ASP A 138 5.71 -0.09 -15.65
CA ASP A 138 4.82 -0.76 -16.60
C ASP A 138 3.37 -0.89 -16.05
N ASN A 139 3.23 -1.25 -14.77
CA ASN A 139 1.95 -1.34 -14.06
C ASN A 139 1.22 0.01 -13.97
N PRO A 140 1.85 1.13 -13.51
CA PRO A 140 1.16 2.41 -13.49
C PRO A 140 0.84 2.93 -14.90
N ALA A 141 1.64 2.63 -15.92
CA ALA A 141 1.29 2.97 -17.31
C ALA A 141 0.03 2.23 -17.77
N GLN A 142 -0.10 0.94 -17.44
CA GLN A 142 -1.32 0.17 -17.71
C GLN A 142 -2.54 0.70 -16.93
N LEU A 143 -2.37 1.01 -15.65
CA LEU A 143 -3.46 1.44 -14.78
C LEU A 143 -3.95 2.86 -15.12
N TYR A 144 -3.04 3.78 -15.41
CA TYR A 144 -3.34 5.21 -15.56
C TYR A 144 -3.30 5.71 -17.01
N GLY A 145 -2.76 4.94 -17.95
CA GLY A 145 -2.80 5.25 -19.39
C GLY A 145 -1.90 6.41 -19.83
N PHE A 146 -0.67 6.48 -19.33
CA PHE A 146 0.35 7.45 -19.77
C PHE A 146 1.44 6.83 -20.64
#